data_AF-A0A2E3ISP8-F1
#
_entry.id   AF-A0A2E3ISP8-F1
#
_cell.length_a   1.000
_cell.length_b   1.000
_cell.length_c   1.000
_cell.angle_alpha   90.00
_cell.angle_beta   90.00
_cell.angle_gamma   90.00
#
_symmetry.space_group_name_H-M   'P 1'
#
loop_
_entity.id
_entity.type
_entity.pdbx_description
1 polymer ?
#
loop_
_entity_poly.entity_id
_entity_poly.type
_entity_poly.pdbx_seq_one_letter_code
_entity_poly.pdbx_strand_id
1 'polypeptide(L)'
;MLPRNLISASLVLTAFVLSFFTNDKSIAEEKRKLNLEKDKVYEHVIKPILSANCTTCHGSSKAKGKIRLHNPEEIKKSESIVEGNIDESTLIERIMLPDDDEDVMPPDGKKRLSPEQKKMLSWWIAEGANFEKTISEVNLPEDISTIIAGLEYSPPIEIKKAFNLPEPAQPANGEAVTAIGKAGILVMQLAQDTKYLSANVINVAKSFNDAQVKLLVPVKNHLTWLDLSRSGITDQAANDLGQLNMLTKLHLENTAVTDQTLQHIGKLENLEYLNLYGTKVTDAGLENLKSLKKLKKLYVWQTGVTKAGADKLKEAVPGLYVNLGWQVPKQEDKPEEPKK
;
A
#
# COMPACT_ATOMS: atom_id res chain seq x y z
N MET A 1 13.75 66.89 3.87
CA MET A 1 15.03 66.21 4.19
C MET A 1 14.69 64.79 4.66
N LEU A 2 15.31 63.79 4.00
CA LEU A 2 15.29 62.33 4.24
C LEU A 2 15.95 61.97 5.61
N PRO A 3 15.97 60.68 6.08
CA PRO A 3 15.66 59.39 5.40
C PRO A 3 14.65 58.49 6.19
N ARG A 4 13.87 57.55 5.63
CA ARG A 4 14.12 56.33 4.82
C ARG A 4 15.06 55.30 5.46
N ASN A 5 14.51 54.38 6.26
CA ASN A 5 15.08 53.06 6.49
C ASN A 5 14.01 51.98 6.32
N LEU A 6 14.28 51.05 5.40
CA LEU A 6 13.54 49.82 5.19
C LEU A 6 13.92 48.81 6.28
N ILE A 7 12.93 48.14 6.87
CA ILE A 7 13.12 46.86 7.55
C ILE A 7 12.13 45.89 6.93
N SER A 8 12.66 44.82 6.35
CA SER A 8 11.91 43.73 5.74
C SER A 8 11.21 42.90 6.83
N ALA A 9 9.91 42.71 6.73
CA ALA A 9 9.19 41.77 7.58
C ALA A 9 8.99 40.47 6.80
N SER A 10 9.87 39.49 7.05
CA SER A 10 9.68 38.11 6.61
C SER A 10 8.44 37.51 7.27
N LEU A 11 7.60 36.92 6.43
CA LEU A 11 6.44 36.12 6.77
C LEU A 11 6.89 34.88 7.56
N VAL A 12 6.69 34.86 8.88
CA VAL A 12 6.85 33.63 9.69
C VAL A 12 5.55 32.84 9.57
N LEU A 13 5.55 31.88 8.65
CA LEU A 13 4.51 30.87 8.52
C LEU A 13 4.73 29.85 9.65
N THR A 14 4.07 30.05 10.80
CA THR A 14 4.04 29.02 11.86
C THR A 14 3.24 27.81 11.38
N ALA A 15 3.96 26.76 11.00
CA ALA A 15 3.40 25.44 10.75
C ALA A 15 2.81 24.86 12.05
N PHE A 16 1.48 24.92 12.17
CA PHE A 16 0.74 24.11 13.13
C PHE A 16 0.77 22.65 12.62
N VAL A 17 1.81 21.92 13.00
CA VAL A 17 1.85 20.46 12.84
C VAL A 17 0.84 19.90 13.83
N LEU A 18 -0.33 19.47 13.34
CA LEU A 18 -1.21 18.61 14.11
C LEU A 18 -0.41 17.37 14.50
N SER A 19 -0.17 17.22 15.80
CA SER A 19 0.37 16.03 16.41
C SER A 19 -0.55 14.84 16.12
N PHE A 20 -0.22 14.11 15.06
CA PHE A 20 -0.65 12.73 14.87
C PHE A 20 -0.01 11.88 15.97
N PHE A 21 -0.63 11.82 17.14
CA PHE A 21 -0.45 10.65 18.01
C PHE A 21 -1.29 9.53 17.43
N THR A 22 -0.79 8.93 16.35
CA THR A 22 -1.10 7.53 16.07
C THR A 22 -0.52 6.75 17.24
N ASN A 23 -1.38 6.23 18.11
CA ASN A 23 -1.04 5.06 18.92
C ASN A 23 -1.01 3.82 18.02
N ASP A 24 -0.32 3.91 16.88
CA ASP A 24 0.23 2.75 16.21
C ASP A 24 1.47 2.43 17.03
N LYS A 25 1.39 1.36 17.82
CA LYS A 25 2.62 0.66 18.16
C LYS A 25 3.28 0.39 16.82
N SER A 26 4.38 1.11 16.59
CA SER A 26 5.36 0.85 15.56
C SER A 26 5.33 -0.63 15.19
N ILE A 27 5.18 -0.93 13.91
CA ILE A 27 5.67 -2.17 13.31
C ILE A 27 7.19 -2.14 13.53
N ALA A 28 7.61 -2.36 14.76
CA ALA A 28 8.99 -2.58 15.10
C ALA A 28 9.29 -3.98 14.56
N GLU A 29 10.17 -4.02 13.57
CA GLU A 29 10.75 -5.23 13.02
C GLU A 29 11.24 -6.10 14.18
N GLU A 30 10.50 -7.16 14.52
CA GLU A 30 10.98 -8.10 15.53
C GLU A 30 12.06 -8.97 14.87
N LYS A 31 13.30 -8.50 15.00
CA LYS A 31 14.48 -9.26 14.60
C LYS A 31 14.49 -10.58 15.35
N ARG A 32 14.69 -11.67 14.63
CA ARG A 32 14.80 -13.01 15.23
C ARG A 32 16.07 -13.70 14.81
N LYS A 33 16.50 -14.67 15.62
CA LYS A 33 17.54 -15.63 15.22
C LYS A 33 17.02 -16.56 14.13
N LEU A 34 17.93 -17.00 13.26
CA LEU A 34 17.61 -18.00 12.25
C LEU A 34 17.37 -19.36 12.89
N ASN A 35 16.41 -20.10 12.34
CA ASN A 35 16.08 -21.47 12.70
C ASN A 35 16.63 -22.39 11.61
N LEU A 36 17.62 -23.22 11.95
CA LEU A 36 18.35 -24.03 10.98
C LEU A 36 17.46 -25.03 10.23
N GLU A 37 16.44 -25.58 10.91
CA GLU A 37 15.55 -26.60 10.33
C GLU A 37 14.47 -26.00 9.42
N LYS A 38 14.05 -24.76 9.69
CA LYS A 38 12.90 -24.12 9.01
C LYS A 38 13.31 -23.08 7.99
N ASP A 39 14.38 -22.34 8.25
CA ASP A 39 14.78 -21.23 7.41
C ASP A 39 15.56 -21.74 6.20
N LYS A 40 15.10 -21.33 5.02
CA LYS A 40 15.77 -21.59 3.74
C LYS A 40 17.05 -20.77 3.61
N VAL A 41 18.11 -21.38 3.08
CA VAL A 41 19.42 -20.74 2.85
C VAL A 41 19.26 -19.49 2.01
N TYR A 42 18.62 -19.61 0.83
CA TYR A 42 18.46 -18.45 -0.04
C TYR A 42 17.59 -17.35 0.57
N GLU A 43 16.38 -17.68 1.03
CA GLU A 43 15.41 -16.67 1.46
C GLU A 43 15.85 -15.90 2.70
N HIS A 44 16.52 -16.56 3.66
CA HIS A 44 16.81 -15.98 4.96
C HIS A 44 18.27 -15.54 5.13
N VAL A 45 19.21 -16.10 4.37
CA VAL A 45 20.65 -15.77 4.47
C VAL A 45 21.12 -14.96 3.28
N ILE A 46 20.85 -15.42 2.06
CA ILE A 46 21.44 -14.86 0.83
C ILE A 46 20.66 -13.68 0.28
N LYS A 47 19.34 -13.80 0.16
CA LYS A 47 18.45 -12.77 -0.39
C LYS A 47 18.56 -11.43 0.36
N PRO A 48 18.70 -11.36 1.70
CA PRO A 48 18.95 -10.09 2.38
C PRO A 48 20.27 -9.42 1.94
N ILE A 49 21.33 -10.18 1.70
CA ILE A 49 22.63 -9.66 1.22
C ILE A 49 22.47 -9.09 -0.19
N LEU A 50 21.85 -9.84 -1.10
CA LEU A 50 21.61 -9.39 -2.47
C LEU A 50 20.69 -8.16 -2.50
N SER A 51 19.64 -8.14 -1.67
CA SER A 51 18.68 -7.04 -1.60
C SER A 51 19.31 -5.76 -1.07
N ALA A 52 20.20 -5.86 -0.07
CA ALA A 52 20.84 -4.70 0.52
C ALA A 52 21.93 -4.10 -0.38
N ASN A 53 22.65 -4.93 -1.15
CA ASN A 53 23.88 -4.50 -1.83
C ASN A 53 23.80 -4.53 -3.36
N CYS A 54 22.96 -5.37 -3.97
CA CYS A 54 22.99 -5.66 -5.41
C CYS A 54 21.76 -5.14 -6.18
N THR A 55 20.56 -5.27 -5.61
CA THR A 55 19.30 -5.02 -6.34
C THR A 55 19.03 -3.54 -6.66
N THR A 56 19.77 -2.59 -6.06
CA THR A 56 19.68 -1.17 -6.47
C THR A 56 20.10 -0.98 -7.93
N CYS A 57 21.01 -1.82 -8.45
CA CYS A 57 21.48 -1.78 -9.84
C CYS A 57 21.05 -3.01 -10.66
N HIS A 58 20.83 -4.15 -10.00
CA HIS A 58 20.45 -5.44 -10.60
C HIS A 58 19.07 -5.93 -10.11
N GLY A 59 18.15 -4.99 -9.90
CA GLY A 59 16.81 -5.23 -9.36
C GLY A 59 15.76 -5.56 -10.43
N SER A 60 14.48 -5.38 -10.09
CA SER A 60 13.37 -5.42 -11.05
C SER A 60 13.35 -4.19 -11.96
N SER A 61 13.67 -3.02 -11.41
CA SER A 61 13.63 -1.72 -12.09
C SER A 61 14.89 -1.40 -12.92
N LYS A 62 16.02 -2.05 -12.64
CA LYS A 62 17.30 -1.84 -13.33
C LYS A 62 18.02 -3.17 -13.54
N ALA A 63 18.61 -3.35 -14.72
CA ALA A 63 19.35 -4.55 -15.10
C ALA A 63 20.70 -4.16 -15.73
N LYS A 64 21.58 -3.53 -14.93
CA LYS A 64 22.94 -3.20 -15.41
C LYS A 64 23.68 -4.49 -15.79
N GLY A 65 24.38 -4.46 -16.92
CA GLY A 65 25.07 -5.65 -17.45
C GLY A 65 24.13 -6.80 -17.82
N LYS A 66 22.82 -6.55 -17.99
CA LYS A 66 21.76 -7.58 -18.18
C LYS A 66 21.60 -8.54 -17.00
N ILE A 67 22.19 -8.24 -15.85
CA ILE A 67 22.11 -9.06 -14.64
C ILE A 67 20.91 -8.64 -13.79
N ARG A 68 20.16 -9.63 -13.29
CA ARG A 68 19.02 -9.45 -12.38
C ARG A 68 19.12 -10.42 -11.20
N LEU A 69 19.11 -9.88 -9.99
CA LEU A 69 19.37 -10.59 -8.74
C LEU A 69 18.24 -10.47 -7.70
N HIS A 70 17.06 -10.01 -8.12
CA HIS A 70 15.95 -9.72 -7.20
C HIS A 70 15.04 -10.93 -6.91
N ASN A 71 15.10 -11.99 -7.72
CA ASN A 71 14.35 -13.21 -7.50
C ASN A 71 15.07 -14.43 -8.12
N PRO A 72 14.75 -15.68 -7.67
CA PRO A 72 15.40 -16.90 -8.16
C PRO A 72 15.31 -17.13 -9.67
N GLU A 73 14.15 -16.87 -10.28
CA GLU A 73 13.92 -17.11 -11.71
C GLU A 73 14.84 -16.23 -12.57
N GLU A 74 15.02 -14.98 -12.16
CA GLU A 74 15.88 -14.02 -12.86
C GLU A 74 17.35 -14.25 -12.58
N ILE A 75 17.71 -14.69 -11.36
CA ILE A 75 19.10 -15.07 -11.02
C ILE A 75 19.57 -16.19 -11.96
N LYS A 76 18.76 -17.23 -12.14
CA LYS A 76 19.07 -18.37 -13.03
C LYS A 76 19.28 -17.95 -14.49
N LYS A 77 18.65 -16.86 -14.93
CA LYS A 77 18.83 -16.32 -16.30
C LYS A 77 20.02 -15.38 -16.43
N SER A 78 20.56 -14.89 -15.33
CA SER A 78 21.53 -13.77 -15.33
C SER A 78 22.96 -14.16 -15.72
N GLU A 79 23.25 -15.46 -15.89
CA GLU A 79 24.57 -16.06 -16.18
C GLU A 79 25.72 -15.63 -15.23
N SER A 80 25.43 -14.78 -14.24
CA SER A 80 26.41 -14.24 -13.30
C SER A 80 26.78 -15.19 -12.16
N ILE A 81 26.00 -16.26 -11.99
CA ILE A 81 26.18 -17.31 -11.01
C ILE A 81 26.17 -18.65 -11.74
N VAL A 82 27.28 -19.38 -11.64
CA VAL A 82 27.42 -20.75 -12.15
C VAL A 82 27.33 -21.70 -10.96
N GLU A 83 26.27 -22.50 -10.91
CA GLU A 83 25.98 -23.39 -9.79
C GLU A 83 27.15 -24.35 -9.52
N GLY A 84 27.67 -24.34 -8.29
CA GLY A 84 28.79 -25.19 -7.88
C GLY A 84 30.17 -24.70 -8.34
N ASN A 85 30.26 -23.62 -9.13
CA ASN A 85 31.52 -23.12 -9.66
C ASN A 85 31.74 -21.64 -9.31
N ILE A 86 32.55 -21.41 -8.27
CA ILE A 86 32.90 -20.07 -7.81
C ILE A 86 33.73 -19.33 -8.87
N ASP A 87 34.69 -20.01 -9.50
CA ASP A 87 35.66 -19.39 -10.40
C ASP A 87 35.03 -18.93 -11.72
N GLU A 88 33.99 -19.64 -12.18
CA GLU A 88 33.20 -19.23 -13.35
C GLU A 88 32.06 -18.25 -13.01
N SER A 89 31.80 -18.01 -11.73
CA SER A 89 30.78 -17.06 -11.29
C SER A 89 31.31 -15.63 -11.29
N THR A 90 31.00 -14.88 -12.35
CA THR A 90 31.39 -13.46 -12.48
C THR A 90 30.90 -12.60 -11.30
N LEU A 91 29.82 -13.00 -10.62
CA LEU A 91 29.41 -12.34 -9.37
C LEU A 91 30.50 -12.42 -8.30
N ILE A 92 31.15 -13.57 -8.12
CA ILE A 92 32.20 -13.73 -7.11
C ILE A 92 33.47 -13.00 -7.53
N GLU A 93 33.88 -13.15 -8.79
CA GLU A 93 35.00 -12.40 -9.37
C GLU A 93 34.88 -10.91 -9.02
N ARG A 94 33.73 -10.31 -9.32
CA ARG A 94 33.49 -8.87 -9.18
C ARG A 94 33.40 -8.37 -7.74
N ILE A 95 32.92 -9.18 -6.78
CA ILE A 95 32.87 -8.76 -5.37
C ILE A 95 34.20 -9.00 -4.64
N MET A 96 35.09 -9.83 -5.19
CA MET A 96 36.39 -10.15 -4.59
C MET A 96 37.52 -9.22 -5.05
N LEU A 97 37.30 -8.44 -6.09
CA LEU A 97 38.25 -7.41 -6.53
C LEU A 97 38.59 -6.41 -5.39
N PRO A 98 39.80 -5.82 -5.41
CA PRO A 98 40.18 -4.73 -4.51
C PRO A 98 39.18 -3.57 -4.56
N ASP A 99 39.02 -2.85 -3.44
CA ASP A 99 38.02 -1.78 -3.36
C ASP A 99 38.33 -0.58 -4.28
N ASP A 100 39.58 -0.43 -4.72
CA ASP A 100 40.06 0.61 -5.65
C ASP A 100 40.00 0.19 -7.13
N ASP A 101 39.60 -1.03 -7.42
CA ASP A 101 39.44 -1.54 -8.77
C ASP A 101 38.20 -0.92 -9.46
N GLU A 102 38.31 -0.56 -10.74
CA GLU A 102 37.19 0.06 -11.47
C GLU A 102 36.00 -0.90 -11.70
N ASP A 103 36.30 -2.20 -11.70
CA ASP A 103 35.38 -3.27 -12.01
C ASP A 103 34.74 -3.90 -10.76
N VAL A 104 35.19 -3.51 -9.55
CA VAL A 104 34.67 -4.06 -8.29
C VAL A 104 33.21 -3.66 -8.08
N MET A 105 32.40 -4.62 -7.65
CA MET A 105 30.97 -4.41 -7.38
C MET A 105 30.66 -4.56 -5.88
N PRO A 106 29.71 -3.78 -5.32
CA PRO A 106 28.93 -2.69 -5.93
C PRO A 106 29.78 -1.41 -6.11
N PRO A 107 29.63 -0.63 -7.20
CA PRO A 107 30.58 0.42 -7.59
C PRO A 107 30.73 1.53 -6.55
N ASP A 108 31.75 2.36 -6.72
CA ASP A 108 32.07 3.47 -5.83
C ASP A 108 30.86 4.35 -5.47
N GLY A 109 30.80 4.74 -4.20
CA GLY A 109 29.67 5.44 -3.61
C GLY A 109 28.49 4.54 -3.21
N LYS A 110 28.61 3.22 -3.37
CA LYS A 110 27.68 2.22 -2.81
C LYS A 110 28.32 1.47 -1.65
N LYS A 111 27.47 0.91 -0.78
CA LYS A 111 27.91 0.08 0.34
C LYS A 111 28.53 -1.21 -0.20
N ARG A 112 29.82 -1.43 0.09
CA ARG A 112 30.54 -2.67 -0.24
C ARG A 112 30.10 -3.80 0.70
N LEU A 113 30.24 -5.04 0.23
CA LEU A 113 29.95 -6.24 1.02
C LEU A 113 31.02 -6.43 2.10
N SER A 114 30.59 -6.85 3.30
CA SER A 114 31.55 -7.26 4.35
C SER A 114 32.24 -8.58 3.97
N PRO A 115 33.41 -8.89 4.57
CA PRO A 115 34.08 -10.18 4.35
C PRO A 115 33.18 -11.39 4.61
N GLU A 116 32.33 -11.33 5.65
CA GLU A 116 31.36 -12.38 5.99
C GLU A 116 30.29 -12.53 4.90
N GLN A 117 29.82 -11.41 4.33
CA GLN A 117 28.85 -11.43 3.22
C GLN A 117 29.45 -12.03 1.95
N LYS A 118 30.70 -11.68 1.63
CA LYS A 118 31.43 -12.28 0.50
C LYS A 118 31.57 -13.79 0.69
N LYS A 119 31.98 -14.23 1.89
CA LYS A 119 32.08 -15.66 2.25
C LYS A 119 30.75 -16.42 2.10
N MET A 120 29.66 -15.86 2.60
CA MET A 120 28.33 -16.51 2.49
C MET A 120 27.88 -16.67 1.04
N LEU A 121 28.12 -15.66 0.18
CA LEU A 121 27.80 -15.76 -1.25
C LEU A 121 28.67 -16.81 -1.95
N SER A 122 29.98 -16.82 -1.69
CA SER A 122 30.89 -17.84 -2.23
C SER A 122 30.49 -19.24 -1.80
N TRP A 123 30.20 -19.45 -0.52
CA TRP A 123 29.74 -20.74 0.00
C TRP A 123 28.44 -21.19 -0.65
N TRP A 124 27.44 -20.31 -0.72
CA TRP A 124 26.14 -20.66 -1.32
C TRP A 124 26.28 -21.09 -2.79
N ILE A 125 27.14 -20.42 -3.55
CA ILE A 125 27.41 -20.79 -4.95
C ILE A 125 28.12 -22.15 -5.01
N ALA A 126 29.15 -22.38 -4.19
CA ALA A 126 29.83 -23.68 -4.13
C ALA A 126 28.92 -24.84 -3.72
N GLU A 127 27.93 -24.59 -2.86
CA GLU A 127 26.91 -25.57 -2.47
C GLU A 127 25.86 -25.84 -3.56
N GLY A 128 25.97 -25.18 -4.72
CA GLY A 128 25.09 -25.35 -5.87
C GLY A 128 23.98 -24.31 -5.98
N ALA A 129 24.17 -23.12 -5.38
CA ALA A 129 23.25 -21.99 -5.44
C ALA A 129 21.78 -22.36 -5.13
N ASN A 130 21.57 -23.20 -4.11
CA ASN A 130 20.26 -23.78 -3.84
C ASN A 130 19.26 -22.75 -3.30
N PHE A 131 18.05 -22.74 -3.86
CA PHE A 131 16.98 -21.80 -3.47
C PHE A 131 15.97 -22.37 -2.47
N GLU A 132 15.91 -23.70 -2.32
CA GLU A 132 14.81 -24.40 -1.65
C GLU A 132 15.19 -25.05 -0.33
N LYS A 133 16.44 -25.52 -0.20
CA LYS A 133 16.93 -26.23 0.97
C LYS A 133 16.97 -25.34 2.21
N THR A 134 16.67 -25.94 3.36
CA THR A 134 16.87 -25.33 4.68
C THR A 134 18.35 -25.35 5.06
N ILE A 135 18.73 -24.54 6.06
CA ILE A 135 20.12 -24.44 6.50
C ILE A 135 20.65 -25.78 7.03
N SER A 136 19.81 -26.62 7.63
CA SER A 136 20.19 -27.96 8.10
C SER A 136 20.35 -29.01 6.99
N GLU A 137 19.88 -28.73 5.77
CA GLU A 137 19.88 -29.67 4.64
C GLU A 137 21.10 -29.50 3.71
N VAL A 138 21.95 -28.51 3.98
CA VAL A 138 23.15 -28.20 3.18
C VAL A 138 24.42 -28.49 3.95
N ASN A 139 25.53 -28.66 3.24
CA ASN A 139 26.83 -28.73 3.89
C ASN A 139 27.20 -27.35 4.47
N LEU A 140 27.37 -27.29 5.80
CA LEU A 140 27.61 -26.04 6.52
C LEU A 140 29.00 -26.05 7.17
N PRO A 141 30.01 -25.41 6.56
CA PRO A 141 31.32 -25.23 7.16
C PRO A 141 31.25 -24.48 8.50
N GLU A 142 32.22 -24.74 9.39
CA GLU A 142 32.22 -24.18 10.75
C GLU A 142 32.25 -22.64 10.78
N ASP A 143 32.98 -22.02 9.85
CA ASP A 143 33.05 -20.57 9.75
C ASP A 143 31.73 -19.96 9.26
N ILE A 144 31.05 -20.59 8.30
CA ILE A 144 29.70 -20.19 7.87
C ILE A 144 28.68 -20.40 8.99
N SER A 145 28.75 -21.53 9.71
CA SER A 145 27.90 -21.81 10.87
C SER A 145 28.01 -20.72 11.93
N THR A 146 29.24 -20.28 12.23
CA THR A 146 29.51 -19.21 13.18
C THR A 146 28.92 -17.88 12.73
N ILE A 147 29.03 -17.55 11.42
CA ILE A 147 28.42 -16.35 10.85
C ILE A 147 26.89 -16.41 11.00
N ILE A 148 26.25 -17.52 10.58
CA ILE A 148 24.79 -17.68 10.64
C ILE A 148 24.26 -17.58 12.07
N ALA A 149 24.95 -18.15 13.07
CA ALA A 149 24.56 -18.05 14.48
C ALA A 149 24.55 -16.59 14.99
N GLY A 150 25.45 -15.76 14.44
CA GLY A 150 25.53 -14.33 14.73
C GLY A 150 24.42 -13.51 14.07
N LEU A 151 23.85 -13.97 12.94
CA LEU A 151 22.87 -13.21 12.17
C LEU A 151 21.54 -13.02 12.91
N GLU A 152 20.93 -11.88 12.62
CA GLU A 152 19.55 -11.58 12.97
C GLU A 152 18.77 -11.37 11.67
N TYR A 153 17.71 -12.16 11.51
CA TYR A 153 16.81 -12.05 10.38
C TYR A 153 15.65 -11.12 10.74
N SER A 154 15.43 -10.12 9.88
CA SER A 154 14.21 -9.31 9.90
C SER A 154 13.39 -9.75 8.68
N PRO A 155 12.20 -10.35 8.88
CA PRO A 155 11.35 -10.67 7.75
C PRO A 155 11.08 -9.38 6.95
N PRO A 156 11.08 -9.44 5.61
CA PRO A 156 10.61 -8.32 4.83
C PRO A 156 9.22 -7.95 5.35
N ILE A 157 8.98 -6.66 5.57
CA ILE A 157 7.67 -6.19 5.98
C ILE A 157 6.69 -6.73 4.95
N GLU A 158 5.84 -7.68 5.37
CA GLU A 158 4.65 -7.99 4.60
C GLU A 158 3.84 -6.70 4.61
N ILE A 159 4.01 -5.91 3.54
CA ILE A 159 3.04 -4.89 3.21
C ILE A 159 1.79 -5.69 2.91
N LYS A 160 0.95 -5.91 3.92
CA LYS A 160 -0.41 -6.39 3.74
C LYS A 160 -0.95 -5.53 2.61
N LYS A 161 -1.17 -6.13 1.43
CA LYS A 161 -1.74 -5.42 0.29
C LYS A 161 -2.91 -4.61 0.87
N ALA A 162 -2.89 -3.29 0.69
CA ALA A 162 -3.85 -2.40 1.34
C ALA A 162 -5.30 -2.85 1.11
N PHE A 163 -5.52 -3.63 0.06
CA PHE A 163 -6.77 -4.29 -0.30
C PHE A 163 -6.49 -5.76 -0.65
N ASN A 164 -7.19 -6.70 -0.02
CA ASN A 164 -7.20 -8.11 -0.43
C ASN A 164 -8.16 -8.29 -1.62
N LEU A 165 -7.81 -7.67 -2.75
CA LEU A 165 -8.52 -7.76 -4.01
C LEU A 165 -7.83 -8.74 -4.96
N PRO A 166 -8.59 -9.52 -5.75
CA PRO A 166 -8.02 -10.30 -6.83
C PRO A 166 -7.43 -9.35 -7.87
N GLU A 167 -6.16 -9.58 -8.23
CA GLU A 167 -5.51 -8.76 -9.25
C GLU A 167 -6.14 -9.02 -10.63
N PRO A 168 -6.52 -7.99 -11.39
CA PRO A 168 -7.03 -8.17 -12.73
C PRO A 168 -6.03 -8.92 -13.61
N ALA A 169 -6.52 -9.85 -14.43
CA ALA A 169 -5.67 -10.61 -15.35
C ALA A 169 -5.05 -9.70 -16.44
N GLN A 170 -5.79 -8.67 -16.86
CA GLN A 170 -5.41 -7.75 -17.93
C GLN A 170 -5.57 -6.29 -17.48
N PRO A 171 -4.86 -5.33 -18.10
CA PRO A 171 -5.13 -3.91 -17.90
C PRO A 171 -6.57 -3.50 -18.26
N ALA A 172 -7.00 -2.34 -17.79
CA ALA A 172 -8.28 -1.78 -18.17
C ALA A 172 -8.34 -1.47 -19.68
N ASN A 173 -9.55 -1.48 -20.25
CA ASN A 173 -9.76 -1.13 -21.65
C ASN A 173 -9.26 0.30 -21.93
N GLY A 174 -8.25 0.44 -22.79
CA GLY A 174 -7.61 1.74 -23.08
C GLY A 174 -8.54 2.75 -23.77
N GLU A 175 -9.48 2.31 -24.59
CA GLU A 175 -10.49 3.19 -25.21
C GLU A 175 -11.45 3.73 -24.16
N ALA A 176 -11.88 2.89 -23.21
CA ALA A 176 -12.72 3.31 -22.10
C ALA A 176 -12.00 4.32 -21.19
N VAL A 177 -10.73 4.05 -20.83
CA VAL A 177 -9.92 4.99 -20.05
C VAL A 177 -9.76 6.33 -20.78
N THR A 178 -9.56 6.29 -22.09
CA THR A 178 -9.48 7.50 -22.92
C THR A 178 -10.80 8.26 -22.96
N ALA A 179 -11.94 7.56 -23.07
CA ALA A 179 -13.26 8.17 -23.07
C ALA A 179 -13.59 8.85 -21.73
N ILE A 180 -13.22 8.21 -20.60
CA ILE A 180 -13.31 8.77 -19.25
C ILE A 180 -12.51 10.07 -19.17
N GLY A 181 -11.25 10.05 -19.61
CA GLY A 181 -10.39 11.24 -19.62
C GLY A 181 -10.93 12.38 -20.49
N LYS A 182 -11.48 12.07 -21.68
CA LYS A 182 -12.12 13.06 -22.56
C LYS A 182 -13.36 13.72 -21.94
N ALA A 183 -14.05 13.02 -21.04
CA ALA A 183 -15.17 13.57 -20.28
C ALA A 183 -14.73 14.48 -19.11
N GLY A 184 -13.42 14.71 -18.94
CA GLY A 184 -12.85 15.53 -17.87
C GLY A 184 -12.75 14.82 -16.51
N ILE A 185 -13.03 13.53 -16.47
CA ILE A 185 -12.87 12.69 -15.28
C ILE A 185 -11.38 12.34 -15.15
N LEU A 186 -10.77 12.63 -14.01
CA LEU A 186 -9.38 12.28 -13.76
C LEU A 186 -9.31 10.79 -13.42
N VAL A 187 -8.69 10.00 -14.29
CA VAL A 187 -8.48 8.56 -14.12
C VAL A 187 -6.98 8.24 -14.14
N MET A 188 -6.52 7.46 -13.16
CA MET A 188 -5.11 7.13 -12.96
C MET A 188 -4.96 5.69 -12.48
N GLN A 189 -3.78 5.10 -12.72
CA GLN A 189 -3.39 3.87 -12.03
C GLN A 189 -3.17 4.15 -10.54
N LEU A 190 -3.60 3.21 -9.70
CA LEU A 190 -3.58 3.38 -8.25
C LEU A 190 -2.15 3.44 -7.69
N ALA A 191 -1.26 2.63 -8.24
CA ALA A 191 0.16 2.60 -7.94
C ALA A 191 0.95 2.03 -9.13
N GLN A 192 2.28 2.22 -9.11
CA GLN A 192 3.18 1.60 -10.08
C GLN A 192 2.99 0.08 -10.08
N ASP A 193 3.03 -0.51 -11.28
CA ASP A 193 2.88 -1.95 -11.51
C ASP A 193 1.54 -2.56 -11.05
N THR A 194 0.51 -1.73 -10.87
CA THR A 194 -0.86 -2.21 -10.60
C THR A 194 -1.78 -2.00 -11.79
N LYS A 195 -2.78 -2.88 -11.92
CA LYS A 195 -3.85 -2.77 -12.91
C LYS A 195 -5.10 -2.08 -12.35
N TYR A 196 -5.06 -1.64 -11.10
CA TYR A 196 -6.16 -0.94 -10.45
C TYR A 196 -6.21 0.52 -10.87
N LEU A 197 -7.43 1.05 -10.95
CA LEU A 197 -7.70 2.44 -11.29
C LEU A 197 -8.28 3.20 -10.10
N SER A 198 -7.93 4.47 -10.02
CA SER A 198 -8.66 5.48 -9.26
C SER A 198 -9.27 6.50 -10.21
N ALA A 199 -10.50 6.93 -9.96
CA ALA A 199 -11.14 8.00 -10.71
C ALA A 199 -11.76 9.06 -9.78
N ASN A 200 -11.73 10.32 -10.20
CA ASN A 200 -12.45 11.40 -9.53
C ASN A 200 -12.98 12.44 -10.52
N VAL A 201 -14.06 13.10 -10.13
CA VAL A 201 -14.78 14.07 -10.96
C VAL A 201 -14.50 15.52 -10.58
N ILE A 202 -13.46 15.80 -9.78
CA ILE A 202 -13.25 17.13 -9.17
C ILE A 202 -13.24 18.28 -10.18
N ASN A 203 -12.69 18.03 -11.38
CA ASN A 203 -12.59 19.02 -12.44
C ASN A 203 -13.92 19.29 -13.17
N VAL A 204 -14.90 18.39 -13.02
CA VAL A 204 -16.19 18.43 -13.72
C VAL A 204 -17.37 18.26 -12.75
N ALA A 205 -17.17 18.35 -11.44
CA ALA A 205 -18.16 17.96 -10.44
C ALA A 205 -19.52 18.67 -10.65
N LYS A 206 -19.49 19.97 -10.97
CA LYS A 206 -20.72 20.76 -11.21
C LYS A 206 -21.56 20.29 -12.39
N SER A 207 -20.95 19.72 -13.41
CA SER A 207 -21.64 19.21 -14.61
C SER A 207 -21.80 17.69 -14.60
N PHE A 208 -21.06 16.98 -13.75
CA PHE A 208 -21.10 15.53 -13.62
C PHE A 208 -22.44 15.06 -13.06
N ASN A 209 -23.12 14.15 -13.77
CA ASN A 209 -24.46 13.65 -13.43
C ASN A 209 -24.61 12.14 -13.72
N ASP A 210 -25.79 11.59 -13.45
CA ASP A 210 -26.08 10.15 -13.52
C ASP A 210 -25.75 9.53 -14.88
N ALA A 211 -25.98 10.26 -15.98
CA ALA A 211 -25.72 9.75 -17.32
C ALA A 211 -24.22 9.46 -17.56
N GLN A 212 -23.34 10.21 -16.91
CA GLN A 212 -21.89 10.09 -17.07
C GLN A 212 -21.29 8.96 -16.24
N VAL A 213 -21.99 8.44 -15.22
CA VAL A 213 -21.54 7.26 -14.45
C VAL A 213 -21.37 6.03 -15.36
N LYS A 214 -22.17 5.94 -16.42
CA LYS A 214 -22.08 4.87 -17.43
C LYS A 214 -20.70 4.79 -18.10
N LEU A 215 -19.95 5.89 -18.16
CA LEU A 215 -18.59 5.89 -18.69
C LEU A 215 -17.61 5.07 -17.83
N LEU A 216 -17.93 4.85 -16.55
CA LEU A 216 -17.11 4.09 -15.60
C LEU A 216 -17.37 2.59 -15.64
N VAL A 217 -18.56 2.17 -16.10
CA VAL A 217 -18.96 0.74 -16.13
C VAL A 217 -18.01 -0.14 -16.95
N PRO A 218 -17.46 0.27 -18.10
CA PRO A 218 -16.50 -0.53 -18.85
C PRO A 218 -15.21 -0.86 -18.09
N VAL A 219 -14.86 -0.09 -17.05
CA VAL A 219 -13.65 -0.30 -16.21
C VAL A 219 -13.98 -0.84 -14.82
N LYS A 220 -15.19 -1.38 -14.62
CA LYS A 220 -15.69 -1.88 -13.32
C LYS A 220 -14.83 -2.93 -12.63
N ASN A 221 -14.05 -3.69 -13.41
CA ASN A 221 -13.14 -4.73 -12.91
C ASN A 221 -11.76 -4.17 -12.51
N HIS A 222 -11.55 -2.86 -12.63
CA HIS A 222 -10.29 -2.20 -12.34
C HIS A 222 -10.48 -1.02 -11.39
N LEU A 223 -11.62 -0.34 -11.44
CA LEU A 223 -11.91 0.84 -10.63
C LEU A 223 -12.07 0.49 -9.14
N THR A 224 -11.10 0.93 -8.35
CA THR A 224 -10.95 0.60 -6.93
C THR A 224 -11.29 1.79 -6.03
N TRP A 225 -10.89 3.00 -6.44
CA TRP A 225 -11.22 4.23 -5.72
C TRP A 225 -12.02 5.15 -6.63
N LEU A 226 -13.14 5.67 -6.11
CA LEU A 226 -14.01 6.55 -6.85
C LEU A 226 -14.46 7.73 -5.98
N ASP A 227 -14.25 8.93 -6.52
CA ASP A 227 -14.74 10.17 -5.92
C ASP A 227 -15.72 10.91 -6.84
N LEU A 228 -16.98 10.89 -6.42
CA LEU A 228 -18.13 11.58 -7.05
C LEU A 228 -18.65 12.72 -6.16
N SER A 229 -17.87 13.17 -5.17
CA SER A 229 -18.32 14.20 -4.25
C SER A 229 -18.72 15.49 -4.96
N ARG A 230 -19.73 16.16 -4.42
CA ARG A 230 -20.25 17.47 -4.87
C ARG A 230 -20.71 17.48 -6.32
N SER A 231 -21.14 16.33 -6.83
CA SER A 231 -21.66 16.18 -8.18
C SER A 231 -23.19 16.09 -8.22
N GLY A 232 -23.77 16.19 -9.42
CA GLY A 232 -25.19 16.08 -9.67
C GLY A 232 -25.72 14.64 -9.65
N ILE A 233 -25.11 13.75 -8.87
CA ILE A 233 -25.51 12.35 -8.76
C ILE A 233 -26.74 12.20 -7.88
N THR A 234 -27.67 11.39 -8.35
CA THR A 234 -28.95 11.04 -7.73
C THR A 234 -29.10 9.51 -7.68
N ASP A 235 -30.26 9.02 -7.23
CA ASP A 235 -30.53 7.57 -7.19
C ASP A 235 -30.62 6.93 -8.58
N GLN A 236 -30.75 7.72 -9.65
CA GLN A 236 -30.75 7.23 -11.03
C GLN A 236 -29.41 6.58 -11.42
N ALA A 237 -28.30 6.95 -10.77
CA ALA A 237 -27.00 6.30 -10.96
C ALA A 237 -26.84 4.98 -10.19
N ALA A 238 -27.77 4.61 -9.29
CA ALA A 238 -27.57 3.53 -8.33
C ALA A 238 -27.24 2.18 -9.00
N ASN A 239 -27.90 1.86 -10.11
CA ASN A 239 -27.63 0.63 -10.86
C ASN A 239 -26.22 0.61 -11.48
N ASP A 240 -25.76 1.74 -12.00
CA ASP A 240 -24.43 1.83 -12.63
C ASP A 240 -23.32 1.81 -11.57
N LEU A 241 -23.53 2.48 -10.43
CA LEU A 241 -22.63 2.42 -9.28
C LEU A 241 -22.53 1.02 -8.68
N GLY A 242 -23.66 0.31 -8.59
CA GLY A 242 -23.73 -1.06 -8.07
C GLY A 242 -23.00 -2.10 -8.93
N GLN A 243 -22.53 -1.76 -10.13
CA GLN A 243 -21.73 -2.65 -10.97
C GLN A 243 -20.23 -2.57 -10.69
N LEU A 244 -19.78 -1.56 -9.94
CA LEU A 244 -18.35 -1.26 -9.70
C LEU A 244 -17.79 -2.13 -8.57
N ASN A 245 -17.83 -3.44 -8.73
CA ASN A 245 -17.61 -4.44 -7.66
C ASN A 245 -16.18 -4.45 -7.08
N MET A 246 -15.24 -3.79 -7.73
CA MET A 246 -13.85 -3.66 -7.25
C MET A 246 -13.66 -2.44 -6.34
N LEU A 247 -14.69 -1.62 -6.12
CA LEU A 247 -14.58 -0.45 -5.24
C LEU A 247 -14.27 -0.85 -3.80
N THR A 248 -13.22 -0.24 -3.26
CA THR A 248 -12.86 -0.28 -1.84
C THR A 248 -13.07 1.07 -1.17
N LYS A 249 -13.11 2.15 -1.96
CA LYS A 249 -13.28 3.51 -1.47
C LYS A 249 -14.23 4.29 -2.37
N LEU A 250 -15.34 4.74 -1.77
CA LEU A 250 -16.37 5.52 -2.46
C LEU A 250 -16.69 6.81 -1.70
N HIS A 251 -16.63 7.93 -2.42
CA HIS A 251 -16.98 9.27 -1.97
C HIS A 251 -18.24 9.75 -2.70
N LEU A 252 -19.29 10.06 -1.95
CA LEU A 252 -20.61 10.56 -2.42
C LEU A 252 -21.04 11.83 -1.69
N GLU A 253 -20.11 12.54 -1.05
CA GLU A 253 -20.39 13.70 -0.22
C GLU A 253 -21.16 14.78 -0.98
N ASN A 254 -22.19 15.35 -0.36
CA ASN A 254 -23.01 16.43 -0.94
C ASN A 254 -23.56 16.10 -2.33
N THR A 255 -23.95 14.84 -2.55
CA THR A 255 -24.76 14.42 -3.71
C THR A 255 -26.23 14.31 -3.29
N ALA A 256 -27.12 14.11 -4.26
CA ALA A 256 -28.56 14.01 -4.01
C ALA A 256 -29.05 12.57 -3.75
N VAL A 257 -28.13 11.64 -3.49
CA VAL A 257 -28.45 10.22 -3.20
C VAL A 257 -29.25 10.06 -1.91
N THR A 258 -30.10 9.04 -1.89
CA THR A 258 -30.93 8.65 -0.75
C THR A 258 -30.68 7.18 -0.36
N ASP A 259 -31.54 6.65 0.51
CA ASP A 259 -31.56 5.23 0.89
C ASP A 259 -31.69 4.28 -0.32
N GLN A 260 -32.27 4.73 -1.43
CA GLN A 260 -32.40 3.92 -2.65
C GLN A 260 -31.03 3.54 -3.23
N THR A 261 -30.09 4.50 -3.31
CA THR A 261 -28.72 4.20 -3.76
C THR A 261 -28.06 3.14 -2.89
N LEU A 262 -28.33 3.13 -1.57
CA LEU A 262 -27.69 2.16 -0.66
C LEU A 262 -28.10 0.70 -0.91
N GLN A 263 -29.25 0.44 -1.53
CA GLN A 263 -29.64 -0.92 -1.94
C GLN A 263 -28.66 -1.53 -2.97
N HIS A 264 -28.01 -0.67 -3.77
CA HIS A 264 -27.01 -1.08 -4.73
C HIS A 264 -25.59 -1.02 -4.16
N ILE A 265 -25.28 0.00 -3.36
CA ILE A 265 -23.97 0.09 -2.68
C ILE A 265 -23.77 -1.07 -1.70
N GLY A 266 -24.83 -1.59 -1.07
CA GLY A 266 -24.79 -2.79 -0.24
C GLY A 266 -24.32 -4.07 -0.93
N LYS A 267 -24.21 -4.07 -2.27
CA LYS A 267 -23.70 -5.20 -3.07
C LYS A 267 -22.19 -5.11 -3.33
N LEU A 268 -21.55 -3.99 -2.99
CA LEU A 268 -20.12 -3.76 -3.22
C LEU A 268 -19.30 -4.38 -2.09
N GLU A 269 -19.20 -5.71 -2.05
CA GLU A 269 -18.62 -6.49 -0.93
C GLU A 269 -17.16 -6.15 -0.59
N ASN A 270 -16.45 -5.48 -1.50
CA ASN A 270 -15.07 -5.03 -1.30
C ASN A 270 -14.95 -3.65 -0.65
N LEU A 271 -16.07 -2.96 -0.42
CA LEU A 271 -16.07 -1.60 0.09
C LEU A 271 -15.55 -1.53 1.53
N GLU A 272 -14.49 -0.75 1.74
CA GLU A 272 -13.87 -0.53 3.04
C GLU A 272 -14.13 0.89 3.58
N TYR A 273 -14.34 1.84 2.68
CA TYR A 273 -14.60 3.24 2.98
C TYR A 273 -15.80 3.73 2.18
N LEU A 274 -16.76 4.33 2.89
CA LEU A 274 -17.91 5.00 2.29
C LEU A 274 -18.13 6.36 2.97
N ASN A 275 -18.18 7.42 2.16
CA ASN A 275 -18.55 8.76 2.65
C ASN A 275 -19.86 9.23 2.04
N LEU A 276 -20.85 9.46 2.90
CA LEU A 276 -22.21 9.92 2.61
C LEU A 276 -22.49 11.28 3.26
N TYR A 277 -21.44 12.02 3.67
CA TYR A 277 -21.60 13.33 4.30
C TYR A 277 -22.51 14.25 3.48
N GLY A 278 -23.48 14.88 4.14
CA GLY A 278 -24.38 15.86 3.49
C GLY A 278 -25.32 15.26 2.44
N THR A 279 -25.58 13.95 2.48
CA THR A 279 -26.58 13.27 1.64
C THR A 279 -27.92 13.14 2.37
N LYS A 280 -28.94 12.58 1.69
CA LYS A 280 -30.30 12.39 2.24
C LYS A 280 -30.54 10.98 2.81
N VAL A 281 -29.47 10.26 3.12
CA VAL A 281 -29.53 8.90 3.72
C VAL A 281 -30.07 8.96 5.14
N THR A 282 -30.83 7.95 5.54
CA THR A 282 -31.41 7.78 6.87
C THR A 282 -31.03 6.44 7.50
N ASP A 283 -31.48 6.19 8.73
CA ASP A 283 -31.33 4.90 9.40
C ASP A 283 -31.90 3.72 8.58
N ALA A 284 -32.95 3.95 7.78
CA ALA A 284 -33.53 2.92 6.94
C ALA A 284 -32.57 2.47 5.82
N GLY A 285 -31.80 3.40 5.25
CA GLY A 285 -30.79 3.09 4.24
C GLY A 285 -29.66 2.22 4.77
N LEU A 286 -29.27 2.41 6.04
CA LEU A 286 -28.17 1.66 6.67
C LEU A 286 -28.44 0.15 6.77
N GLU A 287 -29.69 -0.29 6.76
CA GLU A 287 -30.05 -1.70 6.72
C GLU A 287 -29.44 -2.43 5.51
N ASN A 288 -29.27 -1.73 4.38
CA ASN A 288 -28.65 -2.27 3.18
C ASN A 288 -27.13 -2.43 3.28
N LEU A 289 -26.47 -1.82 4.27
CA LEU A 289 -25.02 -1.88 4.44
C LEU A 289 -24.55 -3.04 5.33
N LYS A 290 -25.48 -3.79 5.93
CA LYS A 290 -25.16 -4.91 6.85
C LYS A 290 -24.39 -6.04 6.20
N SER A 291 -24.50 -6.21 4.88
CA SER A 291 -23.75 -7.18 4.08
C SER A 291 -22.28 -6.80 3.89
N LEU A 292 -21.92 -5.52 4.04
CA LEU A 292 -20.57 -5.02 3.76
C LEU A 292 -19.60 -5.34 4.90
N LYS A 293 -19.24 -6.62 5.06
CA LYS A 293 -18.38 -7.10 6.16
C LYS A 293 -16.96 -6.55 6.14
N LYS A 294 -16.52 -5.99 5.02
CA LYS A 294 -15.20 -5.34 4.88
C LYS A 294 -15.25 -3.83 5.17
N LEU A 295 -16.44 -3.24 5.39
CA LEU A 295 -16.58 -1.81 5.63
C LEU A 295 -15.92 -1.44 6.96
N LYS A 296 -14.89 -0.61 6.90
CA LYS A 296 -14.10 -0.15 8.06
C LYS A 296 -14.49 1.26 8.48
N LYS A 297 -14.85 2.12 7.51
CA LYS A 297 -15.16 3.53 7.77
C LYS A 297 -16.41 3.96 7.02
N LEU A 298 -17.36 4.51 7.78
CA LEU A 298 -18.58 5.13 7.27
C LEU A 298 -18.69 6.55 7.81
N TYR A 299 -18.87 7.51 6.92
CA TYR A 299 -19.10 8.92 7.29
C TYR A 299 -20.51 9.33 6.89
N VAL A 300 -21.29 9.76 7.86
CA VAL A 300 -22.74 10.05 7.73
C VAL A 300 -23.12 11.35 8.44
N TRP A 301 -22.15 12.23 8.67
CA TRP A 301 -22.43 13.55 9.23
C TRP A 301 -23.30 14.37 8.27
N GLN A 302 -24.22 15.18 8.81
CA GLN A 302 -25.22 15.95 8.05
C GLN A 302 -26.13 15.09 7.16
N THR A 303 -26.48 13.89 7.63
CA THR A 303 -27.51 13.02 7.04
C THR A 303 -28.68 12.85 8.01
N GLY A 304 -29.70 12.07 7.63
CA GLY A 304 -30.78 11.63 8.51
C GLY A 304 -30.42 10.42 9.39
N VAL A 305 -29.16 9.97 9.41
CA VAL A 305 -28.71 8.87 10.25
C VAL A 305 -28.58 9.33 11.70
N THR A 306 -29.19 8.57 12.61
CA THR A 306 -29.11 8.80 14.05
C THR A 306 -27.99 7.98 14.69
N LYS A 307 -27.67 8.31 15.95
CA LYS A 307 -26.76 7.47 16.76
C LYS A 307 -27.29 6.04 16.91
N ALA A 308 -28.60 5.86 17.05
CA ALA A 308 -29.20 4.53 17.22
C ALA A 308 -29.05 3.68 15.95
N GLY A 309 -29.30 4.24 14.76
CA GLY A 309 -29.08 3.55 13.49
C GLY A 309 -27.61 3.19 13.27
N ALA A 310 -26.69 4.12 13.59
CA ALA A 310 -25.26 3.87 13.53
C ALA A 310 -24.80 2.75 14.48
N ASP A 311 -25.32 2.72 15.72
CA ASP A 311 -25.03 1.67 16.70
C ASP A 311 -25.51 0.30 16.20
N LYS A 312 -26.74 0.22 15.67
CA LYS A 312 -27.30 -1.01 15.08
C LYS A 312 -26.48 -1.53 13.89
N LEU A 313 -25.93 -0.64 13.06
CA LEU A 313 -25.06 -1.05 11.96
C LEU A 313 -23.72 -1.60 12.46
N LYS A 314 -23.12 -1.00 13.50
CA LYS A 314 -21.87 -1.51 14.10
C LYS A 314 -22.02 -2.89 14.73
N GLU A 315 -23.18 -3.20 15.29
CA GLU A 315 -23.49 -4.55 15.77
C GLU A 315 -23.48 -5.58 14.62
N ALA A 316 -24.00 -5.19 13.45
CA ALA A 316 -24.04 -6.06 12.27
C ALA A 316 -22.70 -6.13 11.51
N VAL A 317 -21.85 -5.10 11.62
CA VAL A 317 -20.54 -4.98 10.98
C VAL A 317 -19.48 -4.69 12.05
N PRO A 318 -18.96 -5.73 12.73
CA PRO A 318 -17.98 -5.57 13.81
C PRO A 318 -16.73 -4.85 13.35
N GLY A 319 -16.26 -3.89 14.16
CA GLY A 319 -15.06 -3.09 13.84
C GLY A 319 -15.31 -1.89 12.93
N LEU A 320 -16.55 -1.66 12.47
CA LEU A 320 -16.91 -0.48 11.70
C LEU A 320 -16.78 0.80 12.54
N TYR A 321 -15.98 1.74 12.05
CA TYR A 321 -15.99 3.12 12.52
C TYR A 321 -17.09 3.92 11.80
N VAL A 322 -18.00 4.51 12.57
CA VAL A 322 -19.05 5.41 12.04
C VAL A 322 -18.84 6.82 12.56
N ASN A 323 -18.63 7.76 11.64
CA ASN A 323 -18.51 9.18 11.95
C ASN A 323 -19.85 9.90 11.75
N LEU A 324 -20.42 10.38 12.85
CA LEU A 324 -21.65 11.19 12.89
C LEU A 324 -21.35 12.71 12.98
N GLY A 325 -20.08 13.11 12.80
CA GLY A 325 -19.60 14.49 12.93
C GLY A 325 -19.07 14.83 14.32
N TRP A 326 -19.04 16.12 14.63
CA TRP A 326 -18.62 16.62 15.93
C TRP A 326 -19.60 16.15 17.02
N GLN A 327 -19.08 15.42 18.01
CA GLN A 327 -19.81 15.06 19.22
C GLN A 327 -19.27 15.93 20.36
N VAL A 328 -20.17 16.57 21.11
CA VAL A 328 -19.77 17.30 22.32
C VAL A 328 -19.11 16.30 23.26
N PRO A 329 -17.87 16.54 23.73
CA PRO A 329 -17.26 15.69 24.74
C PRO A 329 -18.20 15.59 25.93
N LYS A 330 -18.50 14.37 26.40
CA LYS A 330 -19.23 14.20 27.66
C LYS A 330 -18.44 14.96 28.73
N GLN A 331 -19.09 15.88 29.45
CA GLN A 331 -18.50 16.39 30.69
C GLN A 331 -18.21 15.17 31.55
N GLU A 332 -16.94 14.87 31.81
CA GLU A 332 -16.56 13.94 32.85
C GLU A 332 -17.15 14.47 34.15
N ASP A 333 -17.80 13.60 34.92
CA ASP A 333 -18.32 13.92 36.24
C ASP A 333 -17.17 14.52 37.06
N LYS A 334 -17.15 15.86 37.20
CA LYS A 334 -16.24 16.51 38.13
C LYS A 334 -16.51 15.90 39.49
N PRO A 335 -15.50 15.39 40.21
CA PRO A 335 -15.67 15.00 41.60
C PRO A 335 -16.33 16.15 42.34
N GLU A 336 -17.43 15.88 43.04
CA GLU A 336 -18.05 16.88 43.92
C GLU A 336 -16.96 17.40 44.86
N GLU A 337 -16.71 18.72 44.83
CA GLU A 337 -15.77 19.33 45.76
C GLU A 337 -16.23 19.02 47.20
N PRO A 338 -15.32 18.60 48.10
CA PRO A 338 -15.69 18.32 49.46
C PRO A 338 -16.25 19.59 50.09
N LYS A 339 -17.51 19.50 50.54
CA LYS A 339 -18.16 20.55 51.32
C LYS A 339 -17.27 20.86 52.53
N LYS A 340 -16.75 22.09 52.59
CA LYS A 340 -15.96 22.60 53.71
C LYS A 340 -16.83 22.94 54.91
#